data_AF-A0A257XCB7-F1
#
_entry.id   AF-A0A257XCB7-F1
#
_cell.length_a   1.000
_cell.length_b   1.000
_cell.length_c   1.000
_cell.angle_alpha   90.00
_cell.angle_beta   90.00
_cell.angle_gamma   90.00
#
_symmetry.space_group_name_H-M   'P 1'
#
loop_
_entity.id
_entity.type
_entity.pdbx_description
1 polymer ?
#
loop_
_entity_poly.entity_id
_entity_poly.type
_entity_poly.pdbx_seq_one_letter_code
_entity_poly.pdbx_strand_id
1 'polypeptide(L)'
;MPSRRSLIVPHATPLIATIVMAFVLAFILGAVAQRLRVSPLVGYLLAGIVAGPFTPGFVADQHLATELAEIGVILLMFGVGLHFSLKDLLSVKAIAIPGAVVQIAVATILGMGLAHLMGWSLGGGLVFGLALSVASTVVLLRALQERRL
;
A
#
# COMPACT_ATOMS: atom_id res chain seq x y z
N MET A 1 1.50 -45.15 32.03
CA MET A 1 1.55 -45.01 30.55
C MET A 1 0.83 -43.72 30.17
N PRO A 2 1.51 -42.59 29.92
CA PRO A 2 0.87 -41.41 29.38
C PRO A 2 0.84 -41.51 27.85
N SER A 3 -0.35 -41.73 27.31
CA SER A 3 -0.58 -41.77 25.87
C SER A 3 -0.47 -40.36 25.28
N ARG A 4 0.46 -40.23 24.33
CA ARG A 4 0.67 -39.10 23.44
C ARG A 4 -0.65 -38.59 22.86
N ARG A 5 -1.07 -37.38 23.23
CA ARG A 5 -2.06 -36.57 22.50
C ARG A 5 -1.56 -35.13 22.40
N SER A 6 -0.65 -34.91 21.48
CA SER A 6 -0.22 -33.58 21.04
C SER A 6 0.10 -33.62 19.56
N LEU A 7 -0.93 -33.83 18.74
CA LEU A 7 -0.88 -33.70 17.28
C LEU A 7 -2.21 -33.11 16.80
N ILE A 8 -2.52 -31.90 17.24
CA ILE A 8 -3.40 -30.99 16.50
C ILE A 8 -2.55 -29.75 16.33
N VAL A 9 -1.95 -29.59 15.16
CA VAL A 9 -1.25 -28.36 14.78
C VAL A 9 -2.32 -27.32 14.45
N PRO A 10 -2.58 -26.29 15.30
CA PRO A 10 -3.57 -25.26 15.02
C PRO A 10 -2.92 -24.08 14.26
N HIS A 11 -2.03 -24.38 13.31
CA HIS A 11 -1.28 -23.35 12.58
C HIS A 11 -1.95 -22.91 11.26
N ALA A 12 -2.84 -23.73 10.69
CA ALA A 12 -3.55 -23.39 9.44
C ALA A 12 -4.78 -22.50 9.66
N THR A 13 -5.46 -22.65 10.80
CA THR A 13 -6.64 -21.87 11.18
C THR A 13 -6.39 -20.35 11.24
N PRO A 14 -5.30 -19.83 11.84
CA PRO A 14 -5.06 -18.38 11.87
C PRO A 14 -4.79 -17.78 10.50
N LEU A 15 -4.07 -18.49 9.62
CA LEU A 15 -3.79 -18.03 8.26
C LEU A 15 -5.08 -17.93 7.43
N ILE A 16 -5.87 -19.00 7.40
CA ILE A 16 -7.12 -19.03 6.64
C ILE A 16 -8.10 -17.98 7.17
N ALA A 17 -8.24 -17.87 8.49
CA ALA A 17 -9.09 -16.85 9.09
C ALA A 17 -8.64 -15.42 8.73
N THR A 18 -7.33 -15.15 8.78
CA THR A 18 -6.76 -13.85 8.41
C THR A 18 -7.04 -13.50 6.94
N ILE A 19 -6.79 -14.43 6.03
CA ILE A 19 -7.02 -14.23 4.60
C ILE A 19 -8.50 -14.00 4.30
N VAL A 20 -9.38 -14.84 4.86
CA VAL A 20 -10.82 -14.74 4.65
C VAL A 20 -11.35 -13.42 5.19
N MET A 21 -10.99 -13.06 6.43
CA MET A 21 -11.44 -11.80 7.04
C MET A 21 -10.89 -10.59 6.27
N ALA A 22 -9.62 -10.61 5.86
CA ALA A 22 -9.03 -9.54 5.07
C ALA A 22 -9.77 -9.36 3.73
N PHE A 23 -10.05 -10.45 3.00
CA PHE A 23 -10.79 -10.36 1.73
C PHE A 23 -12.24 -9.93 1.91
N VAL A 24 -12.94 -10.44 2.93
CA VAL A 24 -14.33 -10.05 3.19
C VAL A 24 -14.43 -8.57 3.57
N LEU A 25 -13.58 -8.10 4.49
CA LEU A 25 -13.54 -6.69 4.90
C LEU A 25 -13.15 -5.79 3.71
N ALA A 26 -12.11 -6.16 2.97
CA ALA A 26 -11.67 -5.42 1.79
C ALA A 26 -12.77 -5.37 0.72
N PHE A 27 -13.50 -6.46 0.50
CA PHE A 27 -14.61 -6.50 -0.45
C PHE A 27 -15.76 -5.60 -0.02
N ILE A 28 -16.22 -5.70 1.23
CA ILE A 28 -17.34 -4.89 1.74
C ILE A 28 -16.98 -3.41 1.71
N LEU A 29 -15.84 -3.04 2.30
CA LEU A 29 -15.43 -1.64 2.40
C LEU A 29 -15.02 -1.07 1.04
N GLY A 30 -14.40 -1.87 0.17
CA GLY A 30 -14.10 -1.52 -1.22
C GLY A 30 -15.38 -1.28 -2.04
N ALA A 31 -16.40 -2.13 -1.89
CA ALA A 31 -17.68 -1.95 -2.56
C ALA A 31 -18.42 -0.70 -2.05
N VAL A 32 -18.36 -0.43 -0.74
CA VAL A 32 -18.89 0.82 -0.16
C VAL A 32 -18.15 2.04 -0.72
N ALA A 33 -16.82 2.01 -0.74
CA ALA A 33 -15.97 3.05 -1.31
C ALA A 33 -16.34 3.32 -2.79
N GLN A 34 -16.51 2.25 -3.58
CA GLN A 34 -16.93 2.34 -4.97
C GLN A 34 -18.32 2.97 -5.12
N ARG A 35 -19.29 2.59 -4.27
CA ARG A 35 -20.64 3.20 -4.26
C ARG A 35 -20.61 4.69 -3.93
N LEU A 36 -19.70 5.10 -3.06
CA LEU A 36 -19.46 6.51 -2.72
C LEU A 36 -18.63 7.25 -3.78
N ARG A 37 -18.31 6.61 -4.92
CA ARG A 37 -17.50 7.15 -6.04
C ARG A 37 -16.04 7.48 -5.68
N VAL A 38 -15.54 7.00 -4.54
CA VAL A 38 -14.12 7.05 -4.19
C VAL A 38 -13.39 5.79 -4.70
N SER A 39 -12.06 5.82 -4.74
CA SER A 39 -11.29 4.63 -5.18
C SER A 39 -11.48 3.47 -4.20
N PRO A 40 -11.72 2.24 -4.67
CA PRO A 40 -11.77 1.02 -3.84
C PRO A 40 -10.57 0.85 -2.91
N LEU A 41 -9.40 1.35 -3.31
CA LEU A 41 -8.17 1.34 -2.49
C LEU A 41 -8.38 1.97 -1.11
N VAL A 42 -9.18 3.03 -1.01
CA VAL A 42 -9.54 3.65 0.27
C VAL A 42 -10.26 2.65 1.17
N GLY A 43 -11.18 1.87 0.59
CA GLY A 43 -11.88 0.79 1.29
C GLY A 43 -10.95 -0.33 1.75
N TYR A 44 -9.95 -0.71 0.94
CA TYR A 44 -8.94 -1.71 1.31
C TYR A 44 -8.04 -1.23 2.46
N LEU A 45 -7.64 0.05 2.46
CA LEU A 45 -6.88 0.65 3.56
C LEU A 45 -7.71 0.67 4.85
N LEU A 46 -8.99 1.06 4.77
CA LEU A 46 -9.90 1.02 5.91
C LEU A 46 -10.08 -0.40 6.44
N ALA A 47 -10.16 -1.40 5.56
CA ALA A 47 -10.21 -2.82 5.95
C ALA A 47 -8.97 -3.22 6.75
N GLY A 48 -7.78 -2.79 6.34
CA GLY A 48 -6.54 -3.01 7.08
C GLY A 48 -6.55 -2.34 8.47
N ILE A 49 -7.07 -1.12 8.57
CA ILE A 49 -7.22 -0.42 9.86
C ILE A 49 -8.20 -1.18 10.77
N VAL A 50 -9.33 -1.63 10.24
CA VAL A 50 -10.37 -2.36 10.99
C VAL A 50 -9.92 -3.77 11.41
N ALA A 51 -9.06 -4.41 10.62
CA ALA A 51 -8.45 -5.69 10.98
C ALA A 51 -7.17 -5.53 11.84
N GLY A 52 -6.78 -4.30 12.16
CA GLY A 52 -5.61 -3.98 12.96
C GLY A 52 -5.86 -4.06 14.47
N PRO A 53 -4.81 -3.90 15.30
CA PRO A 53 -4.92 -4.06 16.76
C PRO A 53 -5.66 -2.91 17.46
N PHE A 54 -5.97 -1.82 16.75
CA PHE A 54 -6.57 -0.61 17.31
C PHE A 54 -8.10 -0.59 17.24
N THR A 55 -8.73 -1.64 16.71
CA THR A 55 -10.18 -1.77 16.55
C THR A 55 -10.71 -2.98 17.34
N PRO A 56 -11.85 -2.83 18.05
CA PRO A 56 -12.46 -3.97 18.74
C PRO A 56 -13.01 -4.97 17.72
N GLY A 57 -12.62 -6.24 17.82
CA GLY A 57 -13.06 -7.30 16.93
C GLY A 57 -11.96 -8.28 16.55
N PHE A 58 -12.03 -8.81 15.33
CA PHE A 58 -11.01 -9.68 14.76
C PHE A 58 -9.72 -8.89 14.50
N VAL A 59 -8.62 -9.33 15.11
CA VAL A 59 -7.28 -8.77 14.88
C VAL A 59 -6.47 -9.78 14.07
N ALA A 60 -6.03 -9.36 12.89
CA ALA A 60 -5.15 -10.17 12.05
C ALA A 60 -3.80 -10.41 12.73
N ASP A 61 -3.22 -11.58 12.52
CA ASP A 61 -1.84 -11.84 12.91
C ASP A 61 -0.92 -10.90 12.11
N GLN A 62 -0.26 -9.97 12.80
CA GLN A 62 0.52 -8.92 12.14
C GLN A 62 1.76 -9.47 11.43
N HIS A 63 2.32 -10.59 11.89
CA HIS A 63 3.45 -11.23 11.23
C HIS A 63 3.00 -11.84 9.91
N LEU A 64 1.95 -12.67 9.93
CA LEU A 64 1.39 -13.28 8.72
C LEU A 64 0.84 -12.24 7.74
N ALA A 65 0.17 -11.18 8.25
CA ALA A 65 -0.34 -10.11 7.41
C ALA A 65 0.80 -9.34 6.70
N THR A 66 1.93 -9.14 7.38
CA THR A 66 3.12 -8.48 6.79
C THR A 66 3.74 -9.36 5.70
N GLU A 67 3.95 -10.65 5.96
CA GLU A 67 4.49 -11.57 4.95
C GLU A 67 3.59 -11.66 3.71
N LEU A 68 2.28 -11.76 3.91
CA LEU A 68 1.30 -11.76 2.82
C LEU A 68 1.31 -10.44 2.03
N ALA A 69 1.44 -9.31 2.71
CA ALA A 69 1.52 -8.00 2.07
C ALA A 69 2.80 -7.86 1.23
N GLU A 70 3.95 -8.33 1.73
CA GLU A 70 5.21 -8.34 0.99
C GLU A 70 5.10 -9.19 -0.28
N ILE A 71 4.56 -10.41 -0.18
CA ILE A 71 4.30 -11.27 -1.34
C ILE A 71 3.37 -10.56 -2.33
N GLY A 72 2.29 -9.93 -1.84
CA GLY A 72 1.35 -9.17 -2.66
C GLY A 72 2.02 -8.02 -3.43
N VAL A 73 2.87 -7.25 -2.76
CA VAL A 73 3.64 -6.16 -3.37
C VAL A 73 4.65 -6.70 -4.38
N ILE A 74 5.35 -7.80 -4.08
CA ILE A 74 6.29 -8.43 -5.01
C ILE A 74 5.58 -8.89 -6.28
N LEU A 75 4.47 -9.62 -6.15
CA LEU A 75 3.67 -10.10 -7.29
C LEU A 75 3.13 -8.93 -8.13
N LEU A 76 2.70 -7.87 -7.45
CA LEU A 76 2.25 -6.64 -8.08
C LEU A 76 3.38 -5.95 -8.84
N MET A 77 4.58 -5.85 -8.27
CA MET A 77 5.73 -5.17 -8.87
C MET A 77 6.28 -5.96 -10.04
N PHE A 78 6.29 -7.27 -9.90
CA PHE A 78 6.62 -8.18 -10.97
C PHE A 78 5.66 -8.03 -12.15
N GLY A 79 4.34 -8.02 -11.89
CA GLY A 79 3.33 -7.80 -12.91
C GLY A 79 3.48 -6.44 -13.63
N VAL A 80 3.69 -5.35 -12.87
CA VAL A 80 3.96 -4.03 -13.45
C VAL A 80 5.23 -4.05 -14.31
N GLY A 81 6.29 -4.74 -13.86
CA GLY A 81 7.54 -4.89 -14.58
C GLY A 81 7.41 -5.66 -15.90
N LEU A 82 6.57 -6.71 -15.96
CA LEU A 82 6.34 -7.49 -17.19
C LEU A 82 5.73 -6.67 -18.33
N HIS A 83 4.89 -5.67 -18.00
CA HIS A 83 4.28 -4.76 -18.97
C HIS A 83 5.13 -3.51 -19.25
N PHE A 84 6.27 -3.35 -18.58
CA PHE A 84 7.10 -2.15 -18.70
C PHE A 84 8.12 -2.26 -19.84
N SER A 85 8.03 -1.34 -20.81
CA SER A 85 8.99 -1.23 -21.91
C SER A 85 10.02 -0.14 -21.61
N LEU A 86 11.28 -0.55 -21.43
CA LEU A 86 12.41 0.38 -21.32
C LEU A 86 12.52 1.29 -22.56
N LYS A 87 12.19 0.76 -23.74
CA LYS A 87 12.23 1.53 -25.00
C LYS A 87 11.20 2.67 -24.97
N ASP A 88 10.01 2.40 -24.43
CA ASP A 88 8.93 3.39 -24.35
C ASP A 88 9.33 4.49 -23.36
N LEU A 89 9.90 4.15 -22.20
CA LEU A 89 10.45 5.14 -21.27
C LEU A 89 11.54 6.01 -21.92
N LEU A 90 12.48 5.39 -22.63
CA LEU A 90 13.58 6.10 -23.27
C LEU A 90 13.10 7.03 -24.40
N SER A 91 11.97 6.71 -25.05
CA SER A 91 11.36 7.56 -26.07
C SER A 91 10.83 8.89 -25.52
N VAL A 92 10.40 8.92 -24.25
CA VAL A 92 9.84 10.10 -23.58
C VAL A 92 10.81 10.76 -22.60
N LYS A 93 12.08 10.34 -22.57
CA LYS A 93 13.09 10.77 -21.58
C LYS A 93 13.27 12.29 -21.48
N ALA A 94 13.12 13.01 -22.61
CA ALA A 94 13.27 14.46 -22.66
C ALA A 94 12.19 15.21 -21.88
N ILE A 95 11.03 14.58 -21.65
CA ILE A 95 9.92 15.13 -20.86
C ILE A 95 9.91 14.49 -19.46
N ALA A 96 10.09 13.17 -19.39
CA ALA A 96 9.99 12.41 -18.15
C ALA A 96 11.09 12.77 -17.13
N ILE A 97 12.35 12.92 -17.57
CA ILE A 97 13.46 13.19 -16.64
C ILE A 97 13.34 14.60 -16.04
N PRO A 98 13.19 15.68 -16.83
CA PRO A 98 13.03 17.02 -16.26
C PRO A 98 11.76 17.12 -15.42
N GLY A 99 10.67 16.50 -15.86
CA GLY A 99 9.41 16.48 -15.11
C GLY A 99 9.55 15.84 -13.74
N ALA A 100 10.24 14.70 -13.64
CA ALA A 100 10.51 14.04 -12.36
C ALA A 100 11.37 14.90 -11.44
N VAL A 101 12.46 15.48 -11.96
CA VAL A 101 13.36 16.35 -11.15
C VAL A 101 12.61 17.56 -10.61
N VAL A 102 11.84 18.24 -11.47
CA VAL A 102 11.04 19.41 -11.07
C VAL A 102 9.97 19.01 -10.06
N GLN A 103 9.25 17.91 -10.29
CA GLN A 103 8.22 17.43 -9.36
C GLN A 103 8.81 17.08 -8.00
N ILE A 104 9.96 16.39 -7.96
CA ILE A 104 10.65 16.04 -6.72
C ILE A 104 11.08 17.31 -5.98
N ALA A 105 11.70 18.26 -6.67
CA ALA A 105 12.15 19.52 -6.07
C ALA A 105 10.96 20.31 -5.50
N VAL A 106 9.89 20.49 -6.27
CA VAL A 106 8.70 21.22 -5.85
C VAL A 106 8.02 20.53 -4.66
N ALA A 107 7.78 19.22 -4.72
CA ALA A 107 7.19 18.47 -3.62
C ALA A 107 8.05 18.54 -2.35
N THR A 108 9.37 18.47 -2.50
CA THR A 108 10.31 18.58 -1.37
C THR A 108 10.26 19.96 -0.74
N ILE A 109 10.29 21.03 -1.54
CA ILE A 109 10.21 22.42 -1.03
C ILE A 109 8.87 22.66 -0.33
N LEU A 110 7.75 22.20 -0.91
CA LEU A 110 6.43 22.32 -0.29
C LEU A 110 6.34 21.55 1.02
N GLY A 111 6.86 20.32 1.06
CA GLY A 111 6.92 19.51 2.28
C GLY A 111 7.81 20.14 3.36
N MET A 112 8.98 20.67 2.98
CA MET A 112 9.84 21.44 3.88
C MET A 112 9.14 22.67 4.44
N GLY A 113 8.40 23.40 3.60
CA GLY A 113 7.60 24.54 4.02
C GLY A 113 6.54 24.15 5.05
N LEU A 114 5.80 23.06 4.80
CA LEU A 114 4.82 22.54 5.75
C LEU A 114 5.48 22.10 7.08
N ALA A 115 6.59 21.37 7.01
CA ALA A 115 7.33 20.93 8.18
C ALA A 115 7.86 22.12 9.01
N HIS A 116 8.31 23.19 8.35
CA HIS A 116 8.74 24.41 9.02
C HIS A 116 7.58 25.09 9.75
N LEU A 117 6.39 25.15 9.14
CA LEU A 117 5.17 25.65 9.79
C LEU A 117 4.76 24.81 11.01
N MET A 118 5.07 23.52 11.00
CA MET A 118 4.87 22.60 12.13
C MET A 118 6.00 22.68 13.18
N GLY A 119 6.98 23.58 13.00
CA GLY A 119 8.08 23.79 13.93
C GLY A 119 9.19 22.74 13.86
N TRP A 120 9.27 21.96 12.78
CA TRP A 120 10.29 20.93 12.62
C TRP A 120 11.64 21.52 12.20
N SER A 121 12.71 20.80 12.49
CA SER A 121 14.07 21.18 12.07
C SER A 121 14.20 21.14 10.55
N LEU A 122 15.15 21.90 9.99
CA LEU A 122 15.44 21.89 8.55
C LEU A 122 15.77 20.48 8.03
N GLY A 123 16.51 19.67 8.80
CA GLY A 123 16.80 18.28 8.46
C GLY A 123 15.54 17.41 8.45
N GLY A 124 14.68 17.54 9.46
CA GLY A 124 13.39 16.83 9.52
C GLY A 124 12.47 17.23 8.37
N GLY A 125 12.42 18.52 8.04
CA GLY A 125 11.67 19.04 6.90
C GLY A 125 12.18 18.51 5.56
N LEU A 126 13.50 18.41 5.37
CA LEU A 126 14.08 17.85 4.16
C LEU A 126 13.70 16.37 3.98
N VAL A 127 13.82 15.57 5.04
CA VAL A 127 13.44 14.15 5.03
C VAL A 127 11.94 14.01 4.74
N PHE A 128 11.10 14.82 5.37
CA PHE A 128 9.66 14.81 5.14
C PHE A 128 9.30 15.21 3.71
N GLY A 129 9.90 16.27 3.17
CA GLY A 129 9.68 16.71 1.80
C GLY A 129 10.10 15.66 0.77
N LEU A 130 11.26 15.03 0.97
CA LEU A 130 11.71 13.93 0.12
C LEU A 130 10.77 12.73 0.21
N ALA A 131 10.33 12.34 1.40
CA ALA A 131 9.36 11.26 1.60
C ALA A 131 8.03 11.57 0.87
N LEU A 132 7.56 12.82 0.94
CA LEU A 132 6.35 13.27 0.25
C LEU A 132 6.50 13.30 -1.28
N SER A 133 7.73 13.49 -1.78
CA SER A 133 8.02 13.50 -3.22
C SER A 133 7.87 12.12 -3.88
N VAL A 134 7.95 11.04 -3.12
CA VAL A 134 7.88 9.66 -3.62
C VAL A 134 6.44 9.36 -4.05
N ALA A 135 6.24 9.25 -5.36
CA ALA A 135 4.98 8.80 -5.93
C ALA A 135 4.92 7.26 -6.01
N SER A 136 3.81 6.66 -5.58
CA SER A 136 3.57 5.23 -5.79
C SER A 136 2.97 5.00 -7.19
N THR A 137 3.85 4.75 -8.17
CA THR A 137 3.44 4.42 -9.56
C THR A 137 2.52 3.21 -9.60
N VAL A 138 2.74 2.26 -8.71
CA VAL A 138 1.96 1.06 -8.46
C VAL A 138 0.49 1.38 -8.18
N VAL A 139 0.27 2.23 -7.18
CA VAL A 139 -1.05 2.62 -6.73
C VAL A 139 -1.73 3.44 -7.81
N LEU A 140 -0.99 4.34 -8.46
CA LEU A 140 -1.50 5.10 -9.59
C LEU A 140 -1.93 4.20 -10.76
N LEU A 141 -1.10 3.23 -11.15
CA LEU A 141 -1.40 2.30 -12.23
C LEU A 141 -2.62 1.44 -11.88
N ARG A 142 -2.72 0.96 -10.64
CA ARG A 142 -3.92 0.23 -10.16
C ARG A 142 -5.16 1.11 -10.18
N ALA A 143 -5.09 2.33 -9.68
CA ALA A 143 -6.21 3.27 -9.72
C ALA A 143 -6.63 3.64 -11.15
N LEU A 144 -5.69 3.76 -12.09
CA LEU A 144 -5.96 4.00 -13.50
C LEU A 144 -6.58 2.78 -14.18
N GLN A 145 -6.15 1.57 -13.83
CA GLN A 145 -6.79 0.32 -14.28
C GLN A 145 -8.21 0.18 -13.73
N GLU A 146 -8.45 0.59 -12.48
CA GLU A 146 -9.77 0.56 -11.84
C GLU A 146 -10.79 1.56 -12.43
N ARG A 147 -10.33 2.73 -12.91
CA ARG A 147 -11.20 3.79 -13.45
C ARG A 147 -11.44 3.73 -14.97
N ARG A 148 -10.80 2.81 -15.69
CA ARG A 148 -11.03 2.51 -17.12
C ARG A 148 -12.11 1.40 -17.21
N LEU A 149 -13.25 1.56 -17.90
CA LEU A 149 -13.42 1.54 -19.37
C LEU A 149 -12.53 0.52 -20.07
#